data_AF-A0A7C3AL35-F1
#
_entry.id   AF-A0A7C3AL35-F1
#
_cell.length_a   1.000
_cell.length_b   1.000
_cell.length_c   1.000
_cell.angle_alpha   90.00
_cell.angle_beta   90.00
_cell.angle_gamma   90.00
#
_symmetry.space_group_name_H-M   'P 1'
#
loop_
_entity.id
_entity.type
_entity.pdbx_description
1 polymer ?
#
loop_
_entity_poly.entity_id
_entity_poly.type
_entity_poly.pdbx_seq_one_letter_code
_entity_poly.pdbx_strand_id
1 'polypeptide(L)' 'MSDWIQTAEGSGIKALQEFAGILSSYGYGLLNHWDYPINTGRLEGLSNKIKVIKRRCYGFHDLEYFALKIKQASVVNRPP' A
#
# COMPACT_ATOMS: atom_id res chain seq x y z
N MET A 1 6.24 -3.65 -22.16
CA MET A 1 7.00 -3.57 -20.88
C MET A 1 8.48 -3.81 -21.14
N SER A 2 8.81 -4.90 -21.83
CA SER A 2 10.16 -5.31 -22.24
C SER A 2 10.89 -4.23 -23.04
N ASP A 3 10.26 -3.64 -24.06
CA ASP A 3 10.90 -2.64 -24.93
C ASP A 3 11.29 -1.35 -24.18
N TRP A 4 10.47 -0.97 -23.20
CA TRP A 4 10.73 0.22 -22.39
C TRP A 4 11.90 -0.02 -21.41
N ILE A 5 11.94 -1.20 -20.77
CA ILE A 5 13.04 -1.61 -19.89
C ILE A 5 14.36 -1.60 -20.67
N GLN A 6 14.36 -2.18 -21.88
CA GLN A 6 15.56 -2.23 -22.73
C GLN A 6 16.03 -0.83 -23.17
N THR A 7 15.09 0.07 -23.45
CA THR A 7 15.39 1.48 -23.76
C THR A 7 15.94 2.23 -22.55
N ALA A 8 15.38 1.99 -21.36
CA ALA A 8 15.83 2.59 -20.11
C ALA A 8 17.22 2.09 -19.69
N GLU A 9 17.51 0.80 -19.89
CA GLU A 9 18.82 0.19 -19.67
C GLU A 9 19.89 0.78 -20.62
N GLY A 10 19.54 0.97 -21.90
CA GLY A 10 20.42 1.58 -22.90
C GLY A 10 20.61 3.10 -22.79
N SER A 11 19.82 3.78 -21.95
CA SER A 11 19.84 5.26 -21.86
C SER A 11 21.10 5.85 -21.20
N GLY A 12 21.88 5.04 -20.47
CA GLY A 12 23.03 5.49 -19.70
C GLY A 12 22.69 6.35 -18.48
N ILE A 13 21.40 6.60 -18.22
CA ILE A 13 20.93 7.36 -17.06
C ILE A 13 20.77 6.39 -15.90
N LYS A 14 21.69 6.47 -14.93
CA LYS A 14 21.75 5.53 -13.79
C LYS A 14 20.40 5.36 -13.07
N ALA A 15 19.67 6.45 -12.84
CA ALA A 15 18.35 6.40 -12.20
C ALA A 15 17.32 5.61 -13.00
N LEU A 16 17.35 5.69 -14.34
CA LEU A 16 16.45 4.93 -15.21
C LEU A 16 16.84 3.46 -15.29
N GLN A 17 18.15 3.15 -15.29
CA GLN A 17 18.66 1.78 -15.26
C GLN A 17 18.28 1.07 -13.95
N GLU A 18 18.46 1.74 -12.81
CA GLU A 18 18.06 1.23 -11.50
C GLU A 18 16.54 1.01 -11.43
N PHE A 19 15.75 1.96 -11.93
CA PHE A 19 14.29 1.84 -11.97
C PHE A 19 13.84 0.71 -12.91
N ALA A 20 14.48 0.51 -14.05
CA ALA A 20 14.19 -0.58 -14.98
C ALA A 20 14.46 -1.96 -14.33
N GLY A 21 15.56 -2.09 -13.55
CA GLY A 21 15.86 -3.29 -12.78
C GLY A 21 14.83 -3.60 -11.69
N ILE A 22 14.37 -2.56 -10.98
CA ILE A 22 13.25 -2.67 -10.02
C ILE A 22 11.98 -3.11 -10.76
N LEU A 23 11.63 -2.46 -11.86
CA LEU A 23 10.42 -2.74 -12.62
C LEU A 23 10.40 -4.17 -13.19
N SER A 24 11.55 -4.66 -13.65
CA SER A 24 11.73 -6.06 -14.09
C SER A 24 11.51 -7.05 -12.94
N SER A 25 12.06 -6.75 -11.76
CA SER A 25 11.94 -7.60 -10.56
C SER A 25 10.52 -7.64 -9.99
N TYR A 26 9.78 -6.52 -10.03
CA TYR A 26 8.40 -6.42 -9.55
C TYR A 26 7.35 -6.69 -10.64
N GLY A 27 7.77 -6.93 -11.88
CA GLY A 27 6.88 -7.06 -13.05
C GLY A 27 5.80 -8.13 -12.88
N TYR A 28 6.11 -9.23 -12.19
CA TYR A 28 5.13 -10.28 -11.87
C TYR A 28 3.99 -9.78 -10.95
N GLY A 29 4.31 -8.98 -9.92
CA GLY A 29 3.31 -8.42 -9.01
C GLY A 29 2.46 -7.32 -9.66
N LEU A 30 3.05 -6.53 -10.55
CA LEU A 30 2.37 -5.49 -11.32
C LEU A 30 1.40 -6.08 -12.36
N LEU A 31 1.81 -7.14 -13.06
CA LEU A 31 0.94 -7.86 -14.01
C LEU A 31 -0.23 -8.55 -13.28
N ASN A 32 0.03 -9.21 -12.14
CA ASN A 32 -1.04 -9.80 -11.33
C ASN A 32 -2.05 -8.78 -10.79
N HIS A 33 -1.64 -7.52 -10.55
CA HIS A 33 -2.56 -6.44 -10.17
C HIS A 33 -3.46 -6.00 -11.33
N TRP A 34 -3.03 -6.16 -12.59
CA TRP A 34 -3.89 -5.92 -13.75
C TRP A 34 -4.96 -6.99 -13.90
N ASP A 35 -4.60 -8.26 -13.68
CA ASP A 35 -5.55 -9.39 -13.77
C ASP A 35 -6.51 -9.46 -12.57
N TYR A 36 -6.05 -9.05 -11.38
CA TYR A 36 -6.85 -8.97 -10.17
C TYR A 36 -6.71 -7.58 -9.54
N PRO A 37 -7.75 -6.71 -9.60
CA PRO A 37 -7.72 -5.38 -8.99
C PRO A 37 -7.84 -5.47 -7.46
N ILE A 38 -6.81 -6.03 -6.81
CA ILE A 38 -6.64 -6.05 -5.37
C ILE A 38 -6.04 -4.70 -4.98
N ASN A 39 -6.91 -3.72 -4.82
CA ASN A 39 -6.51 -2.38 -4.41
C ASN A 39 -6.28 -2.33 -2.88
N THR A 40 -5.10 -1.85 -2.46
CA THR A 40 -4.73 -1.66 -1.04
C THR A 40 -5.42 -0.47 -0.37
N GLY A 41 -6.18 0.34 -1.11
CA GLY A 41 -6.79 1.59 -0.64
C GLY A 41 -7.73 1.43 0.55
N ARG A 42 -8.44 0.29 0.66
CA ARG A 42 -9.23 -0.02 1.88
C ARG A 42 -8.33 -0.30 3.09
N LEU A 43 -7.23 -1.03 2.88
CA LEU A 43 -6.22 -1.32 3.90
C LEU A 43 -5.45 -0.05 4.30
N GLU A 44 -5.15 0.83 3.35
CA GLU A 44 -4.50 2.13 3.58
C GLU A 44 -5.42 3.08 4.34
N GLY A 45 -6.71 3.14 3.96
CA GLY A 45 -7.73 3.89 4.68
C GLY A 45 -7.87 3.44 6.13
N LEU A 46 -7.87 2.12 6.37
CA LEU A 46 -7.87 1.56 7.71
C LEU A 46 -6.58 1.91 8.46
N SER A 47 -5.42 1.76 7.82
CA SER A 47 -4.12 2.11 8.42
C SER A 47 -4.06 3.58 8.84
N ASN A 48 -4.63 4.48 8.04
CA ASN A 48 -4.75 5.90 8.39
C ASN A 48 -5.69 6.13 9.57
N LYS A 49 -6.85 5.47 9.63
CA LYS A 49 -7.75 5.52 10.79
C LYS A 49 -7.06 5.05 12.07
N ILE A 50 -6.33 3.94 12.02
CA ILE A 50 -5.57 3.40 13.16
C ILE A 50 -4.50 4.40 13.62
N LYS A 51 -3.75 5.01 12.68
CA LYS A 51 -2.78 6.06 12.99
C LYS A 51 -3.41 7.26 13.69
N VAL A 52 -4.61 7.68 13.27
CA VAL A 52 -5.36 8.78 13.92
C VAL A 52 -5.79 8.39 15.34
N ILE A 53 -6.33 7.19 15.53
CA ILE A 53 -6.73 6.69 16.87
C ILE A 53 -5.51 6.67 17.80
N LYS A 54 -4.38 6.12 17.33
CA LYS A 54 -3.13 6.09 18.10
C LYS A 54 -2.66 7.49 18.50
N ARG A 55 -2.75 8.49 17.60
CA ARG A 55 -2.36 9.89 17.87
C ARG A 55 -3.26 10.56 18.91
N ARG A 56 -4.57 10.28 18.90
CA ARG A 56 -5.55 10.92 19.80
C ARG A 56 -5.48 10.42 21.23
N CYS A 57 -5.02 9.19 21.44
CA CYS A 57 -5.13 8.54 22.74
C CYS A 57 -3.89 8.69 23.63
N TYR A 58 -2.82 9.34 23.16
CA TYR A 58 -1.58 9.58 23.92
C TYR A 58 -0.99 8.34 24.63
N GLY A 59 -1.32 7.14 24.15
CA GLY A 59 -0.93 5.86 24.75
C GLY A 59 -2.14 5.00 25.15
N PHE A 60 -2.26 3.82 24.54
CA PHE A 60 -3.15 2.77 25.04
C PHE A 60 -2.33 1.87 25.97
N HIS A 61 -2.72 1.78 27.24
CA HIS A 61 -2.13 0.86 28.20
C HIS A 61 -2.68 -0.56 28.02
N ASP A 62 -3.86 -0.67 27.43
CA ASP A 62 -4.57 -1.92 27.16
C ASP A 62 -4.69 -2.13 25.64
N LEU A 63 -4.02 -3.16 25.14
CA LEU A 63 -4.01 -3.54 23.73
C LEU A 63 -5.31 -4.23 23.30
N GLU A 64 -6.01 -4.92 24.19
CA GLU A 64 -7.32 -5.51 23.90
C GLU A 64 -8.35 -4.41 23.68
N TYR A 65 -8.34 -3.38 24.52
CA TYR A 65 -9.18 -2.20 24.34
C TYR A 65 -8.84 -1.44 23.05
N PHE A 66 -7.55 -1.34 22.70
CA PHE A 66 -7.13 -0.77 21.41
C PHE A 66 -7.67 -1.58 20.23
N ALA A 67 -7.60 -2.92 20.28
CA ALA A 67 -8.16 -3.79 19.25
C ALA A 67 -9.69 -3.61 19.11
N LEU A 68 -10.41 -3.43 20.23
CA LEU A 68 -11.84 -3.11 20.21
C LEU A 68 -12.12 -1.77 19.52
N LYS A 69 -11.30 -0.74 19.77
CA LYS A 69 -11.41 0.56 19.07
C LYS A 69 -11.13 0.46 17.58
N ILE A 70 -10.18 -0.38 17.17
CA ILE A 70 -9.92 -0.65 15.74
C ILE A 70 -11.13 -1.34 15.10
N LYS A 71 -11.67 -2.38 15.74
CA LYS A 71 -12.88 -3.09 15.27
C LYS A 71 -14.05 -2.12 15.11
N GLN A 72 -14.31 -1.28 16.12
CA GLN A 72 -15.34 -0.24 16.08
C GLN A 72 -15.16 0.73 14.91
N ALA A 73 -13.93 1.12 14.58
CA ALA A 73 -13.64 2.06 13.48
C ALA A 73 -13.66 1.42 12.07
N SER A 74 -13.49 0.10 12.00
CA SER A 74 -13.52 -0.70 10.76
C SER A 74 -14.93 -1.01 10.27
N VAL A 75 -15.92 -1.05 11.16
CA VAL A 75 -17.33 -1.19 10.78
C VAL A 75 -17.79 0.14 10.16
N VAL A 76 -18.06 0.09 8.87
CA VAL A 76 -18.60 1.22 8.12
C VAL A 76 -20.01 1.51 8.65
N ASN A 77 -20.20 2.67 9.28
CA ASN A 77 -21.48 3.38 9.25
C ASN A 77 -21.81 3.63 7.78
N ARG A 78 -22.58 2.73 7.17
CA ARG A 78 -23.25 2.99 5.90
C ARG A 78 -24.53 3.74 6.29
N PRO A 79 -24.70 5.04 5.98
CA PRO A 79 -26.04 5.61 6.05
C PRO A 79 -26.93 4.85 5.04
N PRO A 80 -28.23 4.70 5.29
CA PRO A 80 -29.15 4.04 4.36
C PRO A 80 -29.09 4.67 2.97
#